data_AF-A0A1M7ILQ7-F1
#
_entry.id   AF-A0A1M7ILQ7-F1
#
_cell.length_a   1.000
_cell.length_b   1.000
_cell.length_c   1.000
_cell.angle_alpha   90.00
_cell.angle_beta   90.00
_cell.angle_gamma   90.00
#
_symmetry.space_group_name_H-M   'P 1'
#
loop_
_entity.id
_entity.type
_entity.pdbx_description
1 polymer ?
#
loop_
_entity_poly.entity_id
_entity_poly.type
_entity_poly.pdbx_seq_one_letter_code
_entity_poly.pdbx_strand_id
1 'polypeptide(L)'
;MVKNYKKEKFETLKIKSSVAKKFRRHCKKMSQSQSMYLMIMLDFFEQNDISPYEDLGPHKMMLANLIKKRFNGLIAIIKNIEKFQTKPTAAMMSSLFEVKAKEEKPLILERKQLEKGGAGEKNHLKW
;
A
#
# COMPACT_ATOMS: atom_id res chain seq x y z
N MET A 1 -8.45 -16.25 16.62
CA MET A 1 -8.86 -16.27 18.05
C MET A 1 -7.65 -16.58 18.90
N VAL A 2 -7.35 -15.79 19.93
CA VAL A 2 -6.20 -16.07 20.83
C VAL A 2 -6.66 -17.10 21.87
N LYS A 3 -6.47 -18.39 21.60
CA LYS A 3 -6.66 -19.45 22.61
C LYS A 3 -5.69 -19.19 23.78
N ASN A 4 -6.19 -19.26 25.01
CA ASN A 4 -5.42 -18.97 26.22
C ASN A 4 -4.64 -20.20 26.69
N TYR A 5 -3.45 -20.41 26.13
CA TYR A 5 -2.59 -21.57 26.41
C TYR A 5 -1.79 -21.46 27.73
N LYS A 6 -1.98 -20.40 28.53
CA LYS A 6 -1.20 -20.16 29.76
C LYS A 6 -1.38 -21.23 30.84
N LYS A 7 -2.47 -22.00 30.79
CA LYS A 7 -2.80 -23.04 31.78
C LYS A 7 -2.72 -24.47 31.21
N GLU A 8 -2.25 -24.61 29.98
CA GLU A 8 -2.13 -25.92 29.34
C GLU A 8 -0.90 -26.68 29.85
N LYS A 9 -1.01 -28.00 29.95
CA LYS A 9 0.13 -28.86 30.31
C LYS A 9 1.08 -28.96 29.12
N PHE A 10 2.37 -29.04 29.40
CA PHE A 10 3.37 -29.27 28.36
C PHE A 10 3.40 -30.74 27.97
N GLU A 11 3.47 -30.99 26.67
CA GLU A 11 3.69 -32.30 26.09
C GLU A 11 5.14 -32.48 25.62
N THR A 12 5.62 -33.73 25.62
CA THR A 12 6.99 -34.04 25.16
C THR A 12 6.99 -34.44 23.68
N LEU A 13 7.55 -33.58 22.84
CA LEU A 13 7.79 -33.88 21.41
C LEU A 13 9.26 -34.23 21.17
N LYS A 14 9.52 -35.44 20.68
CA LYS A 14 10.87 -35.87 20.28
C LYS A 14 11.15 -35.47 18.82
N ILE A 15 12.19 -34.66 18.62
CA ILE A 15 12.70 -34.26 17.29
C ILE A 15 14.22 -34.45 17.21
N LYS A 16 14.75 -34.60 15.99
CA LYS A 16 16.20 -34.73 15.77
C LYS A 16 16.96 -33.55 16.39
N SER A 17 18.11 -33.82 17.01
CA SER A 17 18.91 -32.80 17.71
C SER A 17 19.31 -31.61 16.81
N SER A 18 19.67 -31.87 15.56
CA SER A 18 19.97 -30.83 14.56
C SER A 18 18.78 -29.91 14.29
N VAL A 19 17.58 -30.48 14.16
CA VAL A 19 16.32 -29.75 13.95
C VAL A 19 15.96 -28.95 15.19
N ALA A 20 16.07 -29.53 16.39
CA ALA A 20 15.83 -28.82 17.64
C ALA A 20 16.73 -27.60 17.82
N LYS A 21 18.03 -27.73 17.49
CA LYS A 21 18.99 -26.61 17.53
C LYS A 21 18.59 -25.51 16.55
N LYS A 22 18.23 -25.85 15.31
CA LYS A 22 17.79 -24.88 14.30
C LYS A 22 16.51 -24.16 14.75
N PHE A 23 15.53 -24.91 15.24
CA PHE A 23 14.25 -24.38 15.71
C PHE A 23 14.44 -23.42 16.89
N ARG A 24 15.22 -23.80 17.92
CA ARG A 24 15.50 -22.94 19.08
C ARG A 24 16.19 -21.63 18.70
N ARG A 25 17.14 -21.66 17.76
CA ARG A 25 17.78 -20.44 17.23
C ARG A 25 16.76 -19.53 16.55
N HIS A 26 15.85 -20.12 15.77
CA HIS A 26 14.82 -19.36 15.07
C HIS A 26 13.80 -18.72 16.04
N CYS A 27 13.35 -19.48 17.05
CA CYS A 27 12.46 -18.96 18.09
C CYS A 27 13.08 -17.76 18.81
N LYS A 28 14.38 -17.84 19.16
CA LYS A 28 15.13 -16.72 19.74
C LYS A 28 15.19 -15.51 18.82
N LYS A 29 15.45 -15.71 17.52
CA LYS A 29 15.45 -14.62 16.53
C LYS A 29 14.11 -13.90 16.46
N MET A 30 13.01 -14.64 16.58
CA MET A 30 11.65 -14.10 16.54
C MET A 30 11.14 -13.62 17.90
N SER A 31 11.94 -13.73 18.97
CA SER A 31 11.55 -13.41 20.35
C SER A 31 10.27 -14.11 20.83
N GLN A 32 10.04 -15.34 20.38
CA GLN A 32 8.86 -16.15 20.72
C GLN A 32 9.25 -17.39 21.52
N SER A 33 8.34 -17.86 22.38
CA SER A 33 8.49 -19.17 23.01
C SER A 33 8.36 -20.28 21.95
N GLN A 34 8.94 -21.45 22.24
CA GLN A 34 8.90 -22.59 21.29
C GLN A 34 7.47 -23.01 20.94
N SER A 35 6.59 -23.12 21.94
CA SER A 35 5.18 -23.47 21.73
C SER A 35 4.44 -22.39 20.93
N MET A 36 4.66 -21.11 21.27
CA MET A 36 4.01 -20.01 20.56
C MET A 36 4.46 -19.93 19.11
N TYR A 37 5.75 -20.10 18.86
CA TYR A 37 6.29 -20.06 17.50
C TYR A 37 5.80 -21.25 16.65
N LEU A 38 5.70 -22.44 17.23
CA LEU A 38 5.11 -23.60 16.55
C LEU A 38 3.65 -23.35 16.18
N MET A 39 2.85 -22.78 17.09
CA MET A 39 1.46 -22.41 16.80
C MET A 39 1.37 -21.41 15.66
N ILE A 40 2.17 -20.33 15.69
CA ILE A 40 2.21 -19.32 14.63
C ILE A 40 2.58 -19.95 13.29
N MET A 41 3.51 -20.91 13.27
CA MET A 41 3.86 -21.63 12.04
C MET A 41 2.68 -22.43 11.50
N LEU A 42 1.94 -23.15 12.35
CA LEU A 42 0.75 -23.91 11.93
C LEU A 42 -0.35 -22.98 11.43
N ASP A 43 -0.67 -21.94 12.20
CA ASP A 43 -1.65 -20.92 11.83
C ASP A 43 -1.27 -20.26 10.49
N PHE A 44 0.02 -20.03 10.23
CA PHE A 44 0.48 -19.47 8.96
C PHE A 44 0.18 -20.38 7.78
N PHE A 45 0.45 -21.68 7.89
CA PHE A 45 0.16 -22.63 6.81
C PHE A 45 -1.34 -22.77 6.57
N GLU A 46 -2.13 -22.88 7.65
CA GLU A 46 -3.59 -23.01 7.58
C GLU A 46 -4.27 -21.75 7.03
N GLN A 47 -3.92 -20.57 7.53
CA GLN A 47 -4.57 -19.31 7.12
C GLN A 47 -4.23 -18.90 5.69
N ASN A 48 -3.09 -19.35 5.17
CA ASN A 48 -2.67 -19.02 3.81
C ASN A 48 -2.94 -20.17 2.82
N ASP A 49 -3.48 -21.30 3.28
CA ASP A 49 -3.63 -22.54 2.49
C ASP A 49 -2.33 -22.92 1.76
N ILE A 50 -1.18 -22.79 2.45
CA ILE A 50 0.15 -23.07 1.88
C ILE A 50 0.70 -24.37 2.47
N SER A 51 1.23 -25.23 1.62
CA SER A 51 1.94 -26.44 2.05
C SER A 51 3.43 -26.19 2.28
N PRO A 52 4.06 -26.78 3.33
CA PRO A 52 5.51 -26.69 3.53
C PRO A 52 6.32 -27.45 2.45
N TYR A 53 5.65 -28.25 1.62
CA TYR A 53 6.23 -28.95 0.47
C TYR A 53 6.12 -28.15 -0.82
N GLU A 54 5.32 -27.08 -0.84
CA GLU A 54 5.25 -26.19 -1.99
C GLU A 54 6.50 -25.30 -2.02
N ASP A 55 7.19 -25.32 -3.15
CA ASP A 55 8.22 -24.33 -3.41
C ASP A 55 7.53 -22.99 -3.70
N LEU A 56 7.47 -22.14 -2.68
CA LEU A 56 6.95 -20.77 -2.81
C LEU A 56 7.80 -19.90 -3.74
N GLY A 57 8.94 -20.40 -4.23
CA GLY A 57 10.02 -19.75 -4.99
C GLY A 57 9.67 -18.48 -5.79
N PRO A 58 9.85 -18.42 -7.12
CA PRO A 58 9.48 -17.24 -7.90
C PRO A 58 7.96 -16.97 -7.90
N HIS A 59 7.14 -17.74 -7.18
CA HIS A 59 5.68 -17.66 -7.22
C HIS A 59 5.14 -16.34 -6.67
N LYS A 60 5.74 -15.75 -5.63
CA LYS A 60 5.37 -14.38 -5.17
C LYS A 60 5.66 -13.32 -6.25
N MET A 61 6.79 -13.44 -6.94
CA MET A 61 7.15 -12.56 -8.04
C MET A 61 6.26 -12.80 -9.27
N MET A 62 5.89 -14.05 -9.53
CA MET A 62 4.98 -14.43 -10.60
C MET A 62 3.56 -13.93 -10.34
N LEU A 63 3.06 -14.06 -9.10
CA LEU A 63 1.76 -13.52 -8.70
C LEU A 63 1.74 -12.00 -8.80
N ALA A 64 2.79 -11.32 -8.34
CA ALA A 64 2.95 -9.88 -8.53
C ALA A 64 2.96 -9.49 -10.03
N ASN A 65 3.63 -10.28 -10.87
CA ASN A 65 3.65 -10.08 -12.31
C ASN A 65 2.28 -10.31 -12.97
N LEU A 66 1.51 -11.31 -12.52
CA LEU A 66 0.15 -11.57 -13.00
C LEU A 66 -0.80 -10.43 -12.60
N ILE A 67 -0.72 -9.93 -11.36
CA ILE A 67 -1.48 -8.77 -10.90
C ILE A 67 -1.13 -7.53 -11.72
N LYS A 68 0.17 -7.28 -11.97
CA LYS A 68 0.64 -6.17 -12.81
C LYS A 68 0.10 -6.26 -14.25
N LYS A 69 0.10 -7.46 -14.86
CA LYS A 69 -0.48 -7.68 -16.19
C LYS A 69 -1.98 -7.39 -16.22
N ARG A 70 -2.74 -7.82 -15.21
CA ARG A 70 -4.18 -7.53 -15.09
C ARG A 70 -4.44 -6.03 -14.97
N PHE A 71 -3.70 -5.33 -14.13
CA PHE A 71 -3.79 -3.87 -14.00
C PHE A 71 -3.48 -3.14 -15.31
N ASN A 72 -2.44 -3.55 -16.03
CA ASN A 72 -2.12 -2.96 -17.34
C ASN A 72 -3.26 -3.17 -18.35
N GLY A 73 -3.90 -4.34 -18.34
CA GLY A 73 -5.09 -4.62 -19.15
C GLY A 73 -6.26 -3.70 -18.79
N LEU A 74 -6.55 -3.52 -17.51
CA LEU A 74 -7.58 -2.60 -17.03
C LEU A 74 -7.30 -1.15 -17.46
N ILE A 75 -6.06 -0.68 -17.32
CA ILE A 75 -5.65 0.66 -17.77
C ILE A 75 -5.87 0.83 -19.27
N ALA A 76 -5.54 -0.19 -20.07
CA ALA A 76 -5.75 -0.15 -21.52
C ALA A 76 -7.23 -0.08 -21.88
N ILE A 77 -8.09 -0.84 -21.20
CA ILE A 77 -9.55 -0.80 -21.37
C ILE A 77 -10.09 0.58 -21.01
N ILE A 78 -9.72 1.13 -19.84
CA ILE A 78 -10.18 2.45 -19.40
C ILE A 78 -9.73 3.54 -20.39
N LYS A 79 -8.47 3.51 -20.86
CA LYS A 79 -7.97 4.44 -21.88
C LYS A 79 -8.71 4.31 -23.22
N ASN A 80 -9.10 3.09 -23.59
CA ASN A 80 -9.86 2.84 -24.81
C ASN A 80 -11.27 3.46 -24.72
N ILE A 81 -11.99 3.17 -23.62
CA ILE A 81 -13.30 3.77 -23.33
C ILE A 81 -13.18 5.30 -23.32
N GLU A 82 -12.14 5.84 -22.69
CA GLU A 82 -11.90 7.28 -22.64
C GLU A 82 -11.73 7.88 -24.04
N LYS A 83 -10.91 7.25 -24.89
CA LYS A 83 -10.58 7.76 -26.22
C LYS A 83 -11.74 7.65 -27.21
N PHE A 84 -12.50 6.56 -27.19
CA PHE A 84 -13.48 6.26 -28.23
C PHE A 84 -14.92 6.56 -27.83
N GLN A 85 -15.23 6.62 -26.53
CA GLN A 85 -16.59 6.87 -26.06
C GLN A 85 -16.70 8.21 -25.32
N THR A 86 -15.96 8.39 -24.21
CA THR A 86 -16.22 9.54 -23.33
C THR A 86 -15.68 10.86 -23.88
N LYS A 87 -14.46 10.90 -24.43
CA LYS A 87 -13.88 12.12 -25.03
C LYS A 87 -14.68 12.64 -26.22
N PRO A 88 -15.05 11.82 -27.22
CA PRO A 88 -15.88 12.30 -28.33
C PRO A 88 -17.25 12.77 -27.85
N THR A 89 -17.89 12.04 -26.92
CA THR A 89 -19.20 12.44 -26.36
C THR A 89 -19.10 13.78 -25.63
N ALA A 90 -18.06 13.97 -24.80
CA ALA A 90 -17.79 15.23 -24.14
C ALA A 90 -17.55 16.37 -25.14
N ALA A 91 -16.76 16.13 -26.19
CA ALA A 91 -16.51 17.12 -27.25
C ALA A 91 -17.79 17.49 -28.00
N MET A 92 -18.61 16.50 -28.39
CA MET A 92 -19.90 16.73 -29.04
C MET A 92 -20.84 17.54 -28.16
N MET A 93 -20.95 17.20 -26.87
CA MET A 93 -21.76 17.96 -25.91
C MET A 93 -21.25 19.40 -25.77
N SER A 94 -19.93 19.60 -25.63
CA SER A 94 -19.34 20.94 -25.59
C SER A 94 -19.61 21.74 -26.87
N SER A 95 -19.60 21.10 -28.04
CA SER A 95 -19.97 21.73 -29.32
C SER A 95 -21.45 22.07 -29.41
N LEU A 96 -22.35 21.20 -28.95
CA LEU A 96 -23.81 21.42 -28.97
C LEU A 96 -24.25 22.55 -28.04
N PHE A 97 -23.63 22.64 -26.86
CA PHE A 97 -23.96 23.67 -25.87
C PHE A 97 -23.10 24.93 -26.00
N GLU A 98 -22.23 25.01 -27.03
CA GLU A 98 -21.23 26.06 -27.20
C GLU A 98 -20.42 26.35 -25.93
N VAL A 99 -20.31 25.34 -25.05
CA VAL A 99 -19.50 25.41 -23.84
C VAL A 99 -18.07 25.28 -24.31
N LYS A 100 -17.50 26.39 -24.76
CA LYS A 100 -16.05 26.53 -24.88
C LYS A 100 -15.50 26.14 -23.53
N ALA A 101 -14.70 25.07 -23.49
CA ALA A 101 -13.87 24.78 -22.34
C ALA A 101 -13.24 26.11 -21.93
N LYS A 102 -13.52 26.55 -20.70
CA LYS A 102 -13.04 27.82 -20.19
C LYS A 102 -11.53 27.79 -20.42
N GLU A 103 -11.04 28.54 -21.41
CA GLU A 103 -9.61 28.79 -21.51
C GLU A 103 -9.24 29.27 -20.11
N GLU A 104 -8.32 28.58 -19.46
CA GLU A 104 -7.76 29.03 -18.20
C GLU A 104 -7.10 30.37 -18.50
N LYS A 105 -7.90 31.44 -18.41
CA LYS A 105 -7.43 32.80 -18.62
C LYS A 105 -6.30 32.97 -17.61
N PRO A 106 -5.09 33.35 -18.02
CA PRO A 106 -4.04 33.63 -17.05
C PRO A 106 -4.62 34.64 -16.06
N LEU A 107 -4.61 34.30 -14.76
CA LEU A 107 -5.12 35.20 -13.73
C LEU A 107 -4.31 36.50 -13.81
N ILE A 108 -4.92 37.56 -14.34
CA ILE A 108 -4.36 38.90 -14.27
C ILE A 108 -4.60 39.38 -12.84
N LEU A 109 -3.61 39.14 -11.98
CA LEU A 109 -3.59 39.70 -10.63
C LEU A 109 -3.17 41.17 -10.73
N GLU A 110 -4.08 42.09 -10.41
CA GLU A 110 -3.74 43.50 -10.25
C GLU A 110 -2.68 43.64 -9.15
N ARG A 111 -1.53 44.23 -9.51
CA ARG A 111 -0.57 44.70 -8.52
C ARG A 111 -1.21 45.88 -7.79
N LYS A 112 -1.76 45.63 -6.61
CA LYS A 112 -2.19 46.69 -5.70
C LYS A 112 -0.97 47.53 -5.33
N GLN A 113 -0.82 48.69 -5.97
CA GLN A 113 0.11 49.71 -5.52
C GLN A 113 -0.42 50.28 -4.21
N LEU A 114 0.14 49.83 -3.09
CA LEU A 114 0.02 50.53 -1.82
C LEU A 114 1.04 51.67 -1.83
N GLU A 115 0.64 52.79 -2.45
CA GLU A 115 1.31 54.07 -2.23
C GLU A 115 0.99 54.58 -0.83
N LYS A 116 1.98 54.38 0.04
CA LYS A 116 2.52 55.28 1.09
C LYS A 116 1.56 56.24 1.80
N GLY A 117 1.61 56.15 3.14
CA GLY A 117 1.36 57.28 4.02
C GLY A 117 1.71 56.99 5.48
N GLY A 118 2.85 57.51 5.95
CA GLY A 118 2.98 58.00 7.34
C GLY A 118 3.68 57.14 8.38
N ALA A 119 4.99 57.39 8.55
CA ALA A 119 5.70 57.74 9.79
C ALA A 119 5.56 56.92 11.10
N GLY A 120 6.73 56.56 11.65
CA GLY A 120 6.98 56.18 13.06
C GLY A 120 6.58 54.73 13.37
N GLU A 121 7.32 53.89 14.09
CA GLU A 121 8.30 54.16 15.13
C GLU A 121 9.09 52.85 15.39
N LYS A 122 10.29 53.01 15.93
CA LYS A 122 11.28 51.95 16.20
C LYS A 122 10.75 51.00 17.28
N ASN A 123 11.06 49.70 17.19
CA ASN A 123 11.70 48.95 18.27
C ASN A 123 12.02 47.49 17.88
N HIS A 124 13.33 47.22 17.85
CA HIS A 124 14.04 46.10 18.47
C HIS A 124 13.19 44.93 19.02
N LEU A 125 13.37 43.71 18.49
CA LEU A 125 14.09 42.64 19.19
C LEU A 125 14.26 41.37 18.33
N LYS A 126 15.48 40.84 18.39
CA LYS A 126 15.98 39.55 17.92
C LYS A 126 15.43 38.43 18.78
N TRP A 127 15.05 37.30 18.16
CA TRP A 127 15.41 35.93 18.60
C TRP A 127 15.55 35.06 17.36
#